data_AF-A0AAV6YVQ8-F1
#
_entry.id   AF-A0AAV6YVQ8-F1
#
_cell.length_a   1.000
_cell.length_b   1.000
_cell.length_c   1.000
_cell.angle_alpha   90.00
_cell.angle_beta   90.00
_cell.angle_gamma   90.00
#
_symmetry.space_group_name_H-M   'P 1'
#
loop_
_entity.id
_entity.type
_entity.pdbx_description
1 polymer ?
#
loop_
_entity_poly.entity_id
_entity_poly.type
_entity_poly.pdbx_seq_one_letter_code
_entity_poly.pdbx_strand_id
1 'polypeptide(L)'
;MFMQWGQWIDHDLDLAPETPSRSSFLKGIDCDHSCARELPCFPLRIPPNDPRIRNRSDCIPLFRSSPAFQQGSIVREQMNILTSYIDASQVYGSDNDLARRLRDNTNQLGLMDINRNFNDNGRPYLPFSTNGKEEDFCLQTNKTSGLPCFLAGDGRVSEQPGLTAFHTLFVREHNRIATTLRRMNPRWSGEVLFQEARKIVGALTQKINYKDWLPLLLGSSMSRTVPAYCGYNESVNPGASNVFSLVFRMGHTMIQPFIYRLVDGYRTSPSLPPVPLHLTFFNTWRVVREGT
;
A
#
# COMPACT_ATOMS: atom_id res chain seq x y z
N MET A 1 -7.81 14.00 -1.03
CA MET A 1 -6.33 13.93 -0.94
C MET A 1 -5.84 13.66 0.47
N PHE A 2 -6.29 14.40 1.50
CA PHE A 2 -5.86 14.21 2.90
C PHE A 2 -5.97 12.76 3.40
N MET A 3 -7.13 12.13 3.21
CA MET A 3 -7.35 10.70 3.54
C MET A 3 -6.38 9.78 2.81
N GLN A 4 -6.21 9.99 1.50
CA GLN A 4 -5.36 9.15 0.65
C GLN A 4 -3.88 9.22 1.06
N TRP A 5 -3.40 10.40 1.45
CA TRP A 5 -2.04 10.56 1.98
C TRP A 5 -1.86 9.83 3.32
N GLY A 6 -2.88 9.81 4.18
CA GLY A 6 -2.87 9.02 5.41
C GLY A 6 -2.66 7.53 5.13
N GLN A 7 -3.43 6.97 4.20
CA GLN A 7 -3.25 5.58 3.75
C GLN A 7 -1.86 5.36 3.11
N TRP A 8 -1.38 6.30 2.30
CA TRP A 8 -0.07 6.24 1.67
C TRP A 8 1.08 6.13 2.69
N ILE A 9 0.99 6.89 3.79
CA ILE A 9 2.00 6.88 4.87
C ILE A 9 1.87 5.65 5.75
N ASP A 10 0.65 5.18 6.05
CA ASP A 10 0.41 3.92 6.76
C ASP A 10 1.15 2.76 6.07
N HIS A 11 1.07 2.72 4.73
CA HIS A 11 1.71 1.70 3.93
C HIS A 11 3.25 1.85 3.81
N ASP A 12 3.84 2.94 4.30
CA ASP A 12 5.30 3.08 4.47
C ASP A 12 5.77 2.57 5.85
N LEU A 13 4.86 2.52 6.83
CA LEU A 13 5.23 2.41 8.24
C LEU A 13 4.95 1.02 8.82
N ASP A 14 3.79 0.44 8.48
CA ASP A 14 3.42 -0.85 9.05
C ASP A 14 2.61 -1.78 8.13
N LEU A 15 2.92 -3.07 8.29
CA LEU A 15 2.13 -4.18 7.79
C LEU A 15 2.32 -5.38 8.70
N ALA A 16 1.27 -5.74 9.43
CA ALA A 16 1.22 -6.99 10.16
C ALA A 16 0.65 -8.10 9.25
N PRO A 17 1.46 -9.02 8.73
CA PRO A 17 0.97 -10.07 7.83
C PRO A 17 0.03 -11.01 8.57
N GLU A 18 -0.97 -11.51 7.87
CA GLU A 18 -1.84 -12.57 8.37
C GLU A 18 -1.06 -13.89 8.51
N THR A 19 -1.50 -14.78 9.40
CA THR A 19 -0.98 -16.15 9.43
C THR A 19 -1.51 -16.88 8.19
N PRO A 20 -0.66 -17.32 7.24
CA PRO A 20 -1.15 -17.89 5.98
C PRO A 20 -2.07 -19.09 6.23
N SER A 21 -3.20 -19.16 5.53
CA SER A 21 -4.07 -20.33 5.49
C SER A 21 -3.35 -21.59 5.00
N ARG A 22 -2.20 -21.48 4.31
CA ARG A 22 -1.36 -22.65 3.95
C ARG A 22 -0.81 -23.42 5.16
N SER A 23 -0.80 -22.84 6.36
CA SER A 23 -0.60 -23.61 7.60
C SER A 23 -1.70 -24.67 7.83
N SER A 24 -2.81 -24.58 7.10
CA SER A 24 -3.92 -25.53 7.06
C SER A 24 -3.70 -26.74 6.14
N PHE A 25 -2.70 -26.72 5.25
CA PHE A 25 -2.50 -27.82 4.29
C PHE A 25 -2.08 -29.14 4.95
N LEU A 26 -1.70 -29.12 6.23
CA LEU A 26 -1.32 -30.29 7.00
C LEU A 26 -2.42 -30.84 7.93
N LYS A 27 -3.59 -30.17 8.06
CA LYS A 27 -4.83 -30.56 8.81
C LYS A 27 -5.69 -29.36 9.32
N GLY A 28 -5.43 -28.13 8.87
CA GLY A 28 -6.08 -26.95 9.43
C GLY A 28 -7.38 -26.55 8.74
N ILE A 29 -8.04 -25.60 9.37
CA ILE A 29 -9.29 -24.97 8.96
C ILE A 29 -9.05 -23.90 7.89
N ASP A 30 -9.95 -23.79 6.93
CA ASP A 30 -9.98 -22.67 5.98
C ASP A 30 -10.84 -21.54 6.57
N CYS A 31 -10.21 -20.44 6.99
CA CYS A 31 -10.93 -19.35 7.65
C CYS A 31 -11.81 -18.53 6.70
N ASP A 32 -11.60 -18.62 5.38
CA ASP A 32 -12.45 -17.94 4.39
C ASP A 32 -13.83 -18.62 4.29
N HIS A 33 -13.89 -19.91 4.63
CA HIS A 33 -15.09 -20.73 4.50
C HIS A 33 -15.63 -21.30 5.81
N SER A 34 -14.92 -21.09 6.93
CA SER A 34 -15.29 -21.65 8.22
C SER A 34 -15.47 -20.61 9.31
N CYS A 35 -16.55 -20.78 10.08
CA CYS A 35 -16.83 -19.99 11.28
C CYS A 35 -16.35 -20.63 12.58
N ALA A 36 -15.55 -21.70 12.49
CA ALA A 36 -14.92 -22.29 13.66
C ALA A 36 -13.77 -21.42 14.17
N ARG A 37 -13.71 -21.27 15.50
CA ARG A 37 -12.67 -20.48 16.19
C ARG A 37 -11.50 -21.39 16.53
N GLU A 38 -10.68 -21.68 15.54
CA GLU A 38 -9.48 -22.52 15.64
C GLU A 38 -8.31 -21.81 14.97
N LEU A 39 -7.08 -22.01 15.46
CA LEU A 39 -5.91 -21.31 14.88
C LEU A 39 -5.75 -21.68 13.39
N PRO A 40 -5.52 -20.70 12.49
CA PRO A 40 -5.31 -19.26 12.75
C PRO A 40 -6.59 -18.38 12.71
N CYS A 41 -7.77 -18.96 12.56
CA CYS A 41 -9.06 -18.28 12.42
C CYS A 41 -9.55 -17.63 13.73
N PHE A 42 -10.09 -16.42 13.60
CA PHE A 42 -10.77 -15.71 14.68
C PHE A 42 -12.05 -15.02 14.18
N PRO A 43 -13.01 -15.79 13.64
CA PRO A 43 -14.17 -15.23 12.93
C PRO A 43 -15.03 -14.34 13.84
N LEU A 44 -15.50 -13.22 13.28
CA LEU A 44 -16.42 -12.31 13.96
C LEU A 44 -17.84 -12.87 13.86
N ARG A 45 -18.45 -13.14 15.02
CA ARG A 45 -19.81 -13.67 15.10
C ARG A 45 -20.83 -12.61 14.69
N ILE A 46 -21.87 -13.04 14.00
CA ILE A 46 -22.98 -12.16 13.60
C ILE A 46 -23.90 -11.91 14.81
N PRO A 47 -24.10 -10.64 15.21
CA PRO A 47 -24.97 -10.33 16.33
C PRO A 47 -26.45 -10.60 15.99
N PRO A 48 -27.32 -10.72 17.01
CA PRO A 48 -28.76 -10.70 16.78
C PRO A 48 -29.20 -9.43 16.05
N ASN A 49 -30.16 -9.56 15.13
CA ASN A 49 -30.72 -8.46 14.37
C ASN A 49 -29.72 -7.69 13.49
N ASP A 50 -28.64 -8.34 13.05
CA ASP A 50 -27.73 -7.74 12.05
C ASP A 50 -28.53 -7.32 10.79
N PRO A 51 -28.36 -6.08 10.30
CA PRO A 51 -29.16 -5.55 9.20
C PRO A 51 -28.80 -6.17 7.84
N ARG A 52 -27.62 -6.77 7.71
CA ARG A 52 -27.07 -7.30 6.45
C ARG A 52 -27.04 -8.83 6.44
N ILE A 53 -26.45 -9.45 7.47
CA ILE A 53 -26.30 -10.91 7.55
C ILE A 53 -27.39 -11.48 8.45
N ARG A 54 -28.42 -12.07 7.84
CA ARG A 54 -29.57 -12.63 8.59
C ARG A 54 -29.27 -14.00 9.21
N ASN A 55 -28.37 -14.76 8.62
CA ASN A 55 -27.98 -16.07 9.12
C ASN A 55 -27.03 -15.91 10.31
N ARG A 56 -27.49 -16.25 11.52
CA ARG A 56 -26.69 -16.17 12.74
C ARG A 56 -25.60 -17.23 12.87
N SER A 57 -25.66 -18.29 12.07
CA SER A 57 -24.63 -19.32 12.00
C SER A 57 -23.46 -18.91 11.08
N ASP A 58 -23.62 -17.80 10.35
CA ASP A 58 -22.58 -17.20 9.52
C ASP A 58 -21.59 -16.39 10.38
N CYS A 59 -20.54 -15.87 9.74
CA CYS A 59 -19.51 -15.04 10.36
C CYS A 59 -18.82 -14.13 9.34
N ILE A 60 -18.09 -13.13 9.83
CA ILE A 60 -17.12 -12.41 8.99
C ILE A 60 -15.75 -13.07 9.19
N PRO A 61 -15.11 -13.59 8.12
CA PRO A 61 -13.76 -14.15 8.20
C PRO A 61 -12.77 -13.17 8.80
N LEU A 62 -11.88 -13.69 9.65
CA LEU A 62 -10.79 -12.93 10.23
C LEU A 62 -9.65 -13.88 10.58
N PHE A 63 -8.46 -13.57 10.10
CA PHE A 63 -7.23 -14.30 10.38
C PHE A 63 -6.45 -13.58 11.47
N ARG A 64 -5.84 -14.34 12.39
CA ARG A 64 -4.89 -13.76 13.34
C ARG A 64 -3.60 -13.37 12.58
N SER A 65 -3.10 -12.16 12.83
CA SER A 65 -1.77 -11.74 12.37
C SER A 65 -0.68 -12.71 12.84
N SER A 66 0.31 -12.95 11.99
CA SER A 66 1.44 -13.84 12.26
C SER A 66 2.16 -13.45 13.55
N PRO A 67 2.45 -14.40 14.45
CA PRO A 67 3.20 -14.11 15.66
C PRO A 67 4.67 -13.82 15.34
N ALA A 68 5.26 -12.85 16.03
CA ALA A 68 6.71 -12.68 16.07
C ALA A 68 7.32 -13.70 17.05
N PHE A 69 8.48 -14.26 16.70
CA PHE A 69 9.26 -15.07 17.63
C PHE A 69 10.14 -14.16 18.48
N GLN A 70 9.99 -14.25 19.80
CA GLN A 70 10.85 -13.56 20.76
C GLN A 70 11.37 -14.57 21.78
N GLN A 71 12.68 -14.81 21.76
CA GLN A 71 13.32 -15.79 22.63
C GLN A 71 13.06 -15.46 24.11
N GLY A 72 12.54 -16.44 24.85
CA GLY A 72 12.26 -16.28 26.29
C GLY A 72 10.98 -15.53 26.64
N SER A 73 10.19 -15.05 25.66
CA SER A 73 8.88 -14.45 25.90
C SER A 73 7.75 -15.44 25.64
N ILE A 74 6.79 -15.48 26.54
CA ILE A 74 5.51 -16.20 26.35
C ILE A 74 4.39 -15.28 25.82
N VAL A 75 4.67 -13.98 25.71
CA VAL A 75 3.72 -12.96 25.23
C VAL A 75 3.74 -12.96 23.71
N ARG A 76 2.56 -13.03 23.08
CA ARG A 76 2.43 -13.01 21.63
C ARG A 76 2.60 -11.59 21.09
N GLU A 77 3.74 -11.34 20.47
CA GLU A 77 3.97 -10.13 19.67
C GLU A 77 3.59 -10.34 18.20
N GLN A 78 3.40 -9.25 17.46
CA GLN A 78 3.13 -9.26 16.02
C GLN A 78 4.35 -8.70 15.28
N MET A 79 4.56 -9.15 14.05
CA MET A 79 5.63 -8.64 13.20
C MET A 79 5.15 -7.42 12.43
N ASN A 80 6.06 -6.48 12.18
CA ASN A 80 5.95 -5.52 11.10
C ASN A 80 6.89 -5.98 9.98
N ILE A 81 6.37 -6.23 8.77
CA ILE A 81 7.20 -6.65 7.63
C ILE A 81 7.70 -5.48 6.78
N LEU A 82 7.40 -4.24 7.18
CA LEU A 82 7.92 -3.03 6.55
C LEU A 82 9.05 -2.41 7.38
N THR A 83 9.80 -1.51 6.75
CA THR A 83 10.66 -0.58 7.50
C THR A 83 9.77 0.37 8.32
N SER A 84 10.19 0.77 9.52
CA SER A 84 9.42 1.73 10.34
C SER A 84 9.75 3.19 10.02
N TYR A 85 10.66 3.44 9.10
CA TYR A 85 11.05 4.79 8.68
C TYR A 85 10.10 5.28 7.59
N ILE A 86 9.89 6.59 7.51
CA ILE A 86 9.29 7.20 6.32
C ILE A 86 10.37 7.27 5.25
N ASP A 87 10.55 6.19 4.49
CA ASP A 87 11.65 6.01 3.54
C ASP A 87 11.17 5.68 2.11
N ALA A 88 9.87 5.77 1.88
CA ALA A 88 9.19 5.40 0.64
C ALA A 88 9.28 3.90 0.31
N SER A 89 9.28 3.03 1.32
CA SER A 89 9.29 1.57 1.18
C SER A 89 8.10 1.05 0.38
N GLN A 90 6.95 1.72 0.41
CA GLN A 90 5.79 1.42 -0.43
C GLN A 90 6.04 1.63 -1.94
N VAL A 91 7.12 2.33 -2.30
CA VAL A 91 7.65 2.42 -3.68
C VAL A 91 8.73 1.38 -3.93
N TYR A 92 9.67 1.21 -2.99
CA TYR A 92 10.93 0.49 -3.22
C TYR A 92 11.00 -0.93 -2.66
N GLY A 93 10.03 -1.36 -1.87
CA GLY A 93 10.04 -2.63 -1.14
C GLY A 93 10.78 -2.54 0.19
N SER A 94 10.41 -3.42 1.12
CA SER A 94 11.07 -3.60 2.42
C SER A 94 11.98 -4.84 2.47
N ASP A 95 12.14 -5.53 1.35
CA ASP A 95 13.07 -6.65 1.19
C ASP A 95 13.91 -6.50 -0.09
N ASN A 96 15.11 -7.06 -0.07
CA ASN A 96 16.09 -6.91 -1.15
C ASN A 96 15.65 -7.59 -2.47
N ASP A 97 14.82 -8.63 -2.41
CA ASP A 97 14.41 -9.38 -3.59
C ASP A 97 13.31 -8.64 -4.35
N LEU A 98 12.29 -8.14 -3.63
CA LEU A 98 11.29 -7.24 -4.18
C LEU A 98 11.93 -5.95 -4.69
N ALA A 99 12.81 -5.31 -3.93
CA ALA A 99 13.50 -4.09 -4.35
C ALA A 99 14.29 -4.27 -5.65
N ARG A 100 14.93 -5.42 -5.86
CA ARG A 100 15.59 -5.75 -7.14
C ARG A 100 14.61 -5.99 -8.26
N ARG A 101 13.49 -6.69 -8.01
CA ARG A 101 12.45 -6.97 -9.02
C ARG A 101 11.72 -5.72 -9.49
N LEU A 102 11.57 -4.72 -8.63
CA LEU A 102 10.90 -3.45 -8.94
C LEU A 102 11.74 -2.50 -9.80
N ARG A 103 13.01 -2.83 -10.05
CA ARG A 103 13.93 -2.02 -10.86
C ARG A 103 13.93 -2.46 -12.31
N ASP A 104 14.11 -1.51 -13.22
CA ASP A 104 14.45 -1.82 -14.60
C ASP A 104 15.91 -2.26 -14.69
N ASN A 105 16.11 -3.57 -14.69
CA ASN A 105 17.44 -4.19 -14.75
C ASN A 105 17.96 -4.36 -16.19
N THR A 106 17.27 -3.85 -17.20
CA THR A 106 17.66 -4.00 -18.62
C THR A 106 18.72 -3.00 -19.07
N ASN A 107 18.99 -1.97 -18.26
CA ASN A 107 19.88 -0.88 -18.60
C ASN A 107 20.55 -0.29 -17.34
N GLN A 108 21.37 0.74 -17.53
CA GLN A 108 22.08 1.44 -16.45
C GLN A 108 21.43 2.78 -16.09
N LEU A 109 20.15 3.00 -16.39
CA LEU A 109 19.51 4.29 -16.16
C LEU A 109 19.01 4.48 -14.73
N GLY A 110 19.02 3.42 -13.91
CA GLY A 110 18.59 3.47 -12.51
C GLY A 110 17.09 3.74 -12.37
N LEU A 111 16.27 3.18 -13.26
CA LEU A 111 14.83 3.37 -13.30
C LEU A 111 14.11 2.27 -12.52
N MET A 112 12.88 2.56 -12.09
CA MET A 112 11.89 1.57 -11.70
C MET A 112 11.28 0.91 -12.94
N ASP A 113 10.96 -0.38 -12.84
CA ASP A 113 10.26 -1.11 -13.90
C ASP A 113 8.85 -0.55 -14.10
N ILE A 114 8.34 -0.70 -15.32
CA ILE A 114 7.06 -0.12 -15.74
C ILE A 114 6.26 -1.13 -16.56
N ASN A 115 4.96 -0.87 -16.69
CA ASN A 115 4.11 -1.69 -17.53
C ASN A 115 4.55 -1.61 -19.00
N ARG A 116 4.78 -2.77 -19.62
CA ARG A 116 5.16 -2.87 -21.04
C ARG A 116 3.97 -2.97 -21.99
N ASN A 117 2.78 -3.30 -21.46
CA ASN A 117 1.60 -3.60 -22.26
C ASN A 117 0.60 -2.44 -22.28
N PHE A 118 0.58 -1.61 -21.23
CA PHE A 118 -0.36 -0.51 -21.07
C PHE A 118 0.36 0.78 -20.66
N ASN A 119 -0.15 1.90 -21.15
CA ASN A 119 0.26 3.23 -20.72
C ASN A 119 -0.97 4.14 -20.60
N ASP A 120 -0.78 5.26 -19.92
CA ASP A 120 -1.76 6.33 -19.70
C ASP A 120 -1.33 7.54 -20.53
N ASN A 121 -1.85 7.64 -21.76
CA ASN A 121 -1.53 8.75 -22.67
C ASN A 121 -0.01 8.97 -22.82
N GLY A 122 0.76 7.89 -23.00
CA GLY A 122 2.22 7.91 -23.10
C GLY A 122 2.97 7.94 -21.75
N ARG A 123 2.27 7.99 -20.62
CA ARG A 123 2.87 7.91 -19.27
C ARG A 123 2.83 6.48 -18.73
N PRO A 124 3.87 6.03 -18.02
CA PRO A 124 3.95 4.64 -17.58
C PRO A 124 2.92 4.31 -16.49
N TYR A 125 2.40 3.09 -16.54
CA TYR A 125 1.75 2.43 -15.40
C TYR A 125 2.77 1.59 -14.62
N LEU A 126 2.39 1.17 -13.42
CA LEU A 126 3.13 0.17 -12.64
C LEU A 126 3.16 -1.18 -13.38
N PRO A 127 4.22 -1.99 -13.21
CA PRO A 127 4.23 -3.35 -13.71
C PRO A 127 3.12 -4.16 -13.05
N PHE A 128 2.70 -5.24 -13.69
CA PHE A 128 1.72 -6.16 -13.11
C PHE A 128 2.40 -7.19 -12.21
N SER A 129 1.68 -7.63 -11.18
CA SER A 129 2.08 -8.78 -10.38
C SER A 129 2.11 -10.04 -11.25
N THR A 130 3.10 -10.90 -11.00
CA THR A 130 3.23 -12.20 -11.65
C THR A 130 2.77 -13.34 -10.75
N ASN A 131 1.97 -13.04 -9.71
CA ASN A 131 1.39 -14.05 -8.84
C ASN A 131 0.52 -15.02 -9.65
N GLY A 132 0.34 -16.24 -9.15
CA GLY A 132 -0.54 -17.22 -9.77
C GLY A 132 -1.96 -16.66 -9.90
N LYS A 133 -2.66 -16.98 -11.00
CA LYS A 133 -4.00 -16.43 -11.29
C LYS A 133 -5.02 -16.63 -10.16
N GLU A 134 -4.86 -17.69 -9.36
CA GLU A 134 -5.74 -18.02 -8.24
C GLU A 134 -5.49 -17.11 -7.02
N GLU A 135 -4.28 -16.58 -6.86
CA GLU A 135 -3.87 -15.74 -5.73
C GLU A 135 -4.02 -14.23 -6.04
N ASP A 136 -4.45 -13.86 -7.25
CA ASP A 136 -4.62 -12.46 -7.68
C ASP A 136 -6.07 -12.00 -7.53
N PHE A 137 -6.35 -11.21 -6.49
CA PHE A 137 -7.68 -10.65 -6.22
C PHE A 137 -8.24 -9.82 -7.38
N CYS A 138 -7.39 -9.14 -8.15
CA CYS A 138 -7.84 -8.28 -9.25
C CYS A 138 -8.37 -9.08 -10.44
N LEU A 139 -7.83 -10.28 -10.68
CA LEU A 139 -8.39 -11.23 -11.62
C LEU A 139 -9.73 -11.80 -11.14
N GLN A 140 -9.93 -11.91 -9.82
CA GLN A 140 -11.16 -12.43 -9.23
C GLN A 140 -12.32 -11.41 -9.27
N THR A 141 -12.04 -10.12 -9.04
CA THR A 141 -13.08 -9.07 -9.05
C THR A 141 -13.64 -8.79 -10.44
N ASN A 142 -12.85 -8.95 -11.50
CA ASN A 142 -13.32 -8.87 -12.87
C ASN A 142 -12.61 -9.86 -13.81
N LYS A 143 -13.13 -11.09 -13.85
CA LYS A 143 -12.62 -12.19 -14.68
C LYS A 143 -12.58 -11.87 -16.18
N THR A 144 -13.50 -11.03 -16.67
CA THR A 144 -13.58 -10.65 -18.09
C THR A 144 -12.48 -9.69 -18.48
N SER A 145 -12.04 -8.81 -17.58
CA SER A 145 -10.97 -7.86 -17.87
C SER A 145 -9.61 -8.54 -18.08
N GLY A 146 -9.37 -9.64 -17.36
CA GLY A 146 -8.09 -10.37 -17.38
C GLY A 146 -6.90 -9.54 -16.90
N LEU A 147 -7.13 -8.42 -16.20
CA LEU A 147 -6.07 -7.53 -15.73
C LEU A 147 -5.68 -7.88 -14.28
N PRO A 148 -4.42 -8.27 -14.04
CA PRO A 148 -3.94 -8.61 -12.71
C PRO A 148 -3.75 -7.36 -11.84
N CYS A 149 -3.43 -7.59 -10.57
CA CYS A 149 -3.03 -6.52 -9.67
C CYS A 149 -1.71 -5.89 -10.13
N PHE A 150 -1.51 -4.62 -9.79
CA PHE A 150 -0.21 -3.96 -9.95
C PHE A 150 0.81 -4.48 -8.94
N LEU A 151 2.09 -4.35 -9.28
CA LEU A 151 3.23 -4.65 -8.45
C LEU A 151 3.90 -3.33 -8.01
N ALA A 152 4.19 -3.21 -6.71
CA ALA A 152 4.90 -2.08 -6.11
C ALA A 152 5.67 -2.54 -4.85
N GLY A 153 6.26 -1.60 -4.11
CA GLY A 153 6.98 -1.86 -2.86
C GLY A 153 6.10 -2.37 -1.71
N ASP A 154 4.80 -2.03 -1.74
CA ASP A 154 3.80 -2.55 -0.81
C ASP A 154 2.74 -3.40 -1.54
N GLY A 155 2.39 -4.55 -0.94
CA GLY A 155 1.49 -5.53 -1.55
C GLY A 155 0.03 -5.09 -1.66
N ARG A 156 -0.35 -3.99 -1.00
CA ARG A 156 -1.72 -3.45 -1.00
C ARG A 156 -1.93 -2.38 -2.07
N VAL A 157 -0.97 -2.16 -2.97
CA VAL A 157 -1.01 -1.15 -4.06
C VAL A 157 -2.31 -1.10 -4.87
N SER A 158 -2.97 -2.26 -5.04
CA SER A 158 -4.19 -2.39 -5.83
C SER A 158 -5.47 -2.38 -5.00
N GLU A 159 -5.38 -2.13 -3.68
CA GLU A 159 -6.54 -2.16 -2.77
C GLU A 159 -7.64 -1.23 -3.27
N GLN A 160 -7.32 -0.01 -3.71
CA GLN A 160 -8.27 0.87 -4.41
C GLN A 160 -7.55 1.86 -5.36
N PRO A 161 -8.25 2.41 -6.38
CA PRO A 161 -7.61 3.16 -7.47
C PRO A 161 -6.86 4.44 -7.08
N GLY A 162 -7.31 5.15 -6.05
CA GLY A 162 -6.64 6.33 -5.51
C GLY A 162 -5.28 6.02 -4.88
N LEU A 163 -5.14 4.87 -4.21
CA LEU A 163 -3.86 4.37 -3.71
C LEU A 163 -2.95 3.98 -4.88
N THR A 164 -3.47 3.23 -5.84
CA THR A 164 -2.74 2.89 -7.07
C THR A 164 -2.23 4.13 -7.81
N ALA A 165 -3.01 5.22 -7.84
CA ALA A 165 -2.61 6.48 -8.44
C ALA A 165 -1.40 7.11 -7.72
N PHE A 166 -1.33 7.03 -6.38
CA PHE A 166 -0.17 7.49 -5.61
C PHE A 166 1.08 6.66 -5.92
N HIS A 167 0.98 5.33 -5.89
CA HIS A 167 2.10 4.47 -6.25
C HIS A 167 2.61 4.79 -7.67
N THR A 168 1.69 4.93 -8.63
CA THR A 168 2.02 5.31 -10.01
C THR A 168 2.71 6.67 -10.08
N LEU A 169 2.20 7.67 -9.33
CA LEU A 169 2.78 9.00 -9.26
C LEU A 169 4.23 8.97 -8.77
N PHE A 170 4.51 8.25 -7.68
CA PHE A 170 5.86 8.22 -7.11
C PHE A 170 6.85 7.38 -7.92
N VAL A 171 6.40 6.34 -8.62
CA VAL A 171 7.25 5.64 -9.61
C VAL A 171 7.57 6.55 -10.81
N ARG A 172 6.58 7.30 -11.31
CA ARG A 172 6.82 8.33 -12.34
C ARG A 172 7.82 9.38 -11.87
N GLU A 173 7.69 9.84 -10.62
CA GLU A 173 8.59 10.84 -10.05
C GLU A 173 10.02 10.29 -9.88
N HIS A 174 10.18 9.06 -9.42
CA HIS A 174 11.49 8.39 -9.39
C HIS A 174 12.14 8.40 -10.78
N ASN A 175 11.43 7.91 -11.80
CA ASN A 175 11.97 7.82 -13.16
C ASN A 175 12.30 9.22 -13.74
N ARG A 176 11.51 10.24 -13.41
CA ARG A 176 11.78 11.63 -13.77
C ARG A 176 13.06 12.15 -13.12
N ILE A 177 13.26 11.89 -11.82
CA ILE A 177 14.45 12.29 -11.06
C ILE A 177 15.69 11.56 -11.60
N ALA A 178 15.65 10.23 -11.71
CA ALA A 178 16.76 9.42 -12.24
C ALA A 178 17.19 9.86 -13.65
N THR A 179 16.21 10.13 -14.53
CA THR A 179 16.48 10.67 -15.88
C THR A 179 17.16 12.04 -15.82
N THR A 180 16.74 12.91 -14.92
CA THR A 180 17.34 14.24 -14.74
C THR A 180 18.77 14.12 -14.20
N LEU A 181 18.99 13.28 -13.20
CA LEU A 181 20.30 13.01 -12.62
C LEU A 181 21.26 12.39 -13.64
N ARG A 182 20.80 11.51 -14.53
CA ARG A 182 21.62 10.94 -15.61
C ARG A 182 22.09 12.00 -16.59
N ARG A 183 21.25 13.00 -16.92
CA ARG A 183 21.64 14.12 -17.78
C ARG A 183 22.68 15.02 -17.13
N MET A 184 22.53 15.29 -15.83
CA MET A 184 23.47 16.11 -15.06
C MET A 184 24.79 15.38 -14.76
N ASN A 185 24.73 14.05 -14.57
CA ASN A 185 25.86 13.21 -14.20
C ASN A 185 26.00 12.02 -15.16
N PRO A 186 26.48 12.23 -16.41
CA PRO A 186 26.50 11.16 -17.43
C PRO A 186 27.35 9.95 -17.05
N ARG A 187 28.30 10.09 -16.11
CA ARG A 187 29.21 9.02 -15.65
C ARG A 187 28.65 8.17 -14.51
N TRP A 188 27.52 8.53 -13.91
CA TRP A 188 26.94 7.74 -12.83
C TRP A 188 26.44 6.38 -13.35
N SER A 189 26.62 5.33 -12.54
CA SER A 189 26.07 4.01 -12.81
C SER A 189 24.57 3.97 -12.55
N GLY A 190 23.88 2.93 -13.01
CA GLY A 190 22.45 2.75 -12.72
C GLY A 190 22.16 2.61 -11.23
N GLU A 191 23.09 2.04 -10.46
CA GLU A 191 22.96 1.93 -9.01
C GLU A 191 22.98 3.30 -8.33
N VAL A 192 23.95 4.16 -8.67
CA VAL A 192 24.04 5.51 -8.10
C VAL A 192 22.80 6.32 -8.45
N LEU A 193 22.33 6.25 -9.70
CA LEU A 193 21.12 6.94 -10.14
C LEU A 193 19.88 6.50 -9.38
N PHE A 194 19.71 5.18 -9.20
CA PHE A 194 18.61 4.62 -8.43
C PHE A 194 18.64 5.07 -6.97
N GLN A 195 19.78 4.96 -6.29
CA GLN A 195 19.89 5.33 -4.88
C GLN A 195 19.70 6.82 -4.64
N GLU A 196 20.23 7.69 -5.50
CA GLU A 196 20.03 9.15 -5.38
C GLU A 196 18.58 9.55 -5.67
N ALA A 197 17.94 8.95 -6.69
CA ALA A 197 16.51 9.18 -6.94
C ALA A 197 15.64 8.66 -5.78
N ARG A 198 15.94 7.47 -5.24
CA ARG A 198 15.31 6.90 -4.05
C ARG A 198 15.41 7.82 -2.84
N LYS A 199 16.61 8.33 -2.56
CA LYS A 199 16.88 9.26 -1.45
C LYS A 199 16.06 10.54 -1.57
N ILE A 200 15.95 11.11 -2.78
CA ILE A 200 15.14 12.31 -3.01
C ILE A 200 13.65 12.02 -2.81
N VAL A 201 13.15 10.90 -3.32
CA VAL A 201 11.74 10.51 -3.13
C VAL A 201 11.42 10.29 -1.65
N GLY A 202 12.28 9.61 -0.89
CA GLY A 202 12.12 9.47 0.56
C GLY A 202 12.05 10.83 1.26
N ALA A 203 12.94 11.76 0.89
CA ALA A 203 12.92 13.12 1.43
C ALA A 203 11.66 13.91 1.05
N LEU A 204 11.12 13.71 -0.16
CA LEU A 204 9.83 14.31 -0.56
C LEU A 204 8.69 13.78 0.31
N THR A 205 8.61 12.46 0.52
CA THR A 205 7.60 11.85 1.38
C THR A 205 7.69 12.37 2.82
N GLN A 206 8.90 12.42 3.39
CA GLN A 206 9.13 13.00 4.72
C GLN A 206 8.69 14.46 4.80
N LYS A 207 9.08 15.28 3.81
CA LYS A 207 8.74 16.70 3.78
C LYS A 207 7.23 16.92 3.73
N ILE A 208 6.53 16.25 2.80
CA ILE A 208 5.07 16.38 2.70
C ILE A 208 4.41 15.92 4.00
N ASN A 209 4.87 14.80 4.57
CA ASN A 209 4.32 14.26 5.80
C ASN A 209 4.46 15.25 6.99
N TYR A 210 5.69 15.70 7.27
CA TYR A 210 5.96 16.55 8.45
C TYR A 210 5.57 18.02 8.26
N LYS A 211 5.62 18.54 7.03
CA LYS A 211 5.35 19.96 6.76
C LYS A 211 3.90 20.24 6.40
N ASP A 212 3.26 19.36 5.63
CA ASP A 212 1.98 19.65 5.02
C ASP A 212 0.84 18.81 5.63
N TRP A 213 1.09 17.53 5.94
CA TRP A 213 0.04 16.62 6.38
C TRP A 213 -0.14 16.55 7.92
N LEU A 214 0.93 16.28 8.67
CA LEU A 214 0.88 16.15 10.14
C LEU A 214 0.36 17.40 10.85
N PRO A 215 0.68 18.65 10.44
CA PRO A 215 0.12 19.83 11.07
C PRO A 215 -1.40 19.92 10.92
N LEU A 216 -1.95 19.47 9.78
CA LEU A 216 -3.40 19.43 9.55
C LEU A 216 -4.07 18.32 10.37
N LEU A 217 -3.39 17.20 10.59
CA LEU A 217 -3.87 16.11 11.42
C LEU A 217 -3.88 16.49 12.91
N LEU A 218 -2.75 16.97 13.43
CA LEU A 218 -2.54 17.19 14.86
C LEU A 218 -3.05 18.57 15.32
N GLY A 219 -3.25 19.50 14.39
CA GLY A 219 -3.73 20.85 14.68
C GLY A 219 -2.88 21.53 15.75
N SER A 220 -3.55 22.06 16.79
CA SER A 220 -2.88 22.75 17.90
C SER A 220 -1.93 21.84 18.72
N SER A 221 -2.06 20.51 18.62
CA SER A 221 -1.15 19.59 19.33
C SER A 221 0.17 19.36 18.60
N MET A 222 0.33 19.82 17.34
CA MET A 222 1.52 19.56 16.53
C MET A 222 2.82 19.94 17.25
N SER A 223 2.94 21.17 17.76
CA SER A 223 4.18 21.64 18.39
C SER A 223 4.53 20.91 19.69
N ARG A 224 3.51 20.41 20.39
CA ARG A 224 3.66 19.63 21.63
C ARG A 224 4.02 18.17 21.35
N THR A 225 3.43 17.57 20.32
CA THR A 225 3.61 16.16 19.98
C THR A 225 4.86 15.94 19.11
N VAL A 226 5.11 16.82 18.15
CA VAL A 226 6.24 16.77 17.22
C VAL A 226 6.96 18.12 17.29
N PRO A 227 7.87 18.33 18.26
CA PRO A 227 8.61 19.57 18.39
C PRO A 227 9.57 19.79 17.20
N ALA A 228 10.12 20.99 17.11
CA ALA A 228 11.10 21.31 16.08
C ALA A 228 12.28 20.31 16.10
N TYR A 229 12.70 19.86 14.92
CA TYR A 229 13.77 18.89 14.78
C TYR A 229 15.11 19.48 15.27
N CYS A 230 15.75 18.81 16.23
CA CYS A 230 17.01 19.25 16.82
C CYS A 230 18.23 18.41 16.40
N GLY A 231 18.06 17.48 15.46
CA GLY A 231 19.11 16.56 15.02
C GLY A 231 18.80 15.10 15.32
N TYR A 232 19.62 14.22 14.75
CA TYR A 232 19.49 12.77 14.93
C TYR A 232 19.91 12.37 16.34
N ASN A 233 19.16 11.45 16.95
CA ASN A 233 19.47 10.87 18.25
C ASN A 233 19.37 9.34 18.14
N GLU A 234 20.52 8.66 18.21
CA GLU A 234 20.63 7.21 18.09
C GLU A 234 20.00 6.43 19.26
N SER A 235 19.67 7.11 20.37
CA SER A 235 18.99 6.49 21.51
C SER A 235 17.47 6.39 21.33
N VAL A 236 16.90 7.01 20.30
CA VAL A 236 15.45 6.94 20.03
C VAL A 236 15.12 5.61 19.37
N ASN A 237 14.11 4.90 19.89
CA ASN A 237 13.56 3.72 19.21
C ASN A 237 12.65 4.15 18.05
N PRO A 238 13.01 3.88 16.79
CA PRO A 238 12.20 4.28 15.63
C PRO A 238 11.12 3.25 15.26
N GLY A 239 11.00 2.14 16.00
CA GLY A 239 10.06 1.07 15.69
C GLY A 239 8.62 1.54 15.76
N ALA A 240 7.82 1.22 14.73
CA ALA A 240 6.39 1.45 14.75
C ALA A 240 5.75 0.62 15.88
N SER A 241 5.12 1.30 16.83
CA SER A 241 4.47 0.62 17.96
C SER A 241 3.24 -0.15 17.50
N ASN A 242 2.93 -1.29 18.15
CA ASN A 242 1.74 -2.08 17.84
C ASN A 242 0.44 -1.24 17.91
N VAL A 243 0.32 -0.37 18.93
CA VAL A 243 -0.84 0.53 19.07
C VAL A 243 -0.99 1.53 17.92
N PHE A 244 0.11 1.95 17.28
CA PHE A 244 0.06 2.86 16.14
C PHE A 244 -0.70 2.24 14.96
N SER A 245 -0.47 0.95 14.66
CA SER A 245 -1.17 0.20 13.60
C SER A 245 -2.70 0.13 13.76
N LEU A 246 -3.21 0.44 14.96
CA LEU A 246 -4.63 0.52 15.27
C LEU A 246 -5.13 1.96 15.25
N VAL A 247 -4.42 2.87 15.93
CA VAL A 247 -4.82 4.29 16.04
C VAL A 247 -4.79 4.98 14.68
N PHE A 248 -3.80 4.68 13.84
CA PHE A 248 -3.66 5.31 12.53
C PHE A 248 -4.77 4.92 11.54
N ARG A 249 -5.53 3.85 11.85
CA ARG A 249 -6.78 3.49 11.16
C ARG A 249 -7.92 4.47 11.39
N MET A 250 -7.72 5.54 12.17
CA MET A 250 -8.62 6.70 12.16
C MET A 250 -8.87 7.23 10.74
N GLY A 251 -7.95 6.97 9.80
CA GLY A 251 -8.11 7.16 8.36
C GLY A 251 -9.42 6.62 7.79
N HIS A 252 -9.92 5.49 8.30
CA HIS A 252 -11.16 4.86 7.82
C HIS A 252 -12.40 5.74 8.01
N THR A 253 -12.38 6.66 8.98
CA THR A 253 -13.49 7.60 9.21
C THR A 253 -13.60 8.69 8.14
N MET A 254 -12.55 8.88 7.33
CA MET A 254 -12.47 9.91 6.30
C MET A 254 -12.79 9.38 4.89
N ILE A 255 -13.11 8.09 4.77
CA ILE A 255 -13.38 7.43 3.51
C ILE A 255 -14.74 7.87 2.97
N GLN A 256 -14.77 8.30 1.71
CA GLN A 256 -16.00 8.61 0.99
C GLN A 256 -16.61 7.34 0.39
N PRO A 257 -17.95 7.23 0.29
CA PRO A 257 -18.60 6.04 -0.26
C PRO A 257 -18.47 5.92 -1.79
N PHE A 258 -17.89 6.93 -2.47
CA PHE A 258 -17.68 6.96 -3.90
C PHE A 258 -16.26 7.38 -4.27
N ILE A 259 -15.76 6.83 -5.37
CA ILE A 259 -14.60 7.34 -6.10
C ILE A 259 -15.08 8.31 -7.17
N TYR A 260 -14.56 9.54 -7.12
CA TYR A 260 -14.85 10.59 -8.08
C TYR A 260 -13.74 10.67 -9.12
N ARG A 261 -14.11 10.75 -10.40
CA ARG A 261 -13.20 10.96 -11.52
C ARG A 261 -13.64 12.23 -12.25
N LEU A 262 -12.69 13.12 -12.45
CA LEU A 262 -12.93 14.43 -13.06
C LEU A 262 -12.16 14.51 -14.36
N VAL A 263 -12.77 15.08 -15.38
CA VAL A 263 -12.11 15.41 -16.65
C VAL A 263 -11.49 16.81 -16.58
N ASP A 264 -10.80 17.20 -17.65
CA ASP A 264 -10.15 18.50 -17.78
C ASP A 264 -11.08 19.68 -17.39
N GLY A 265 -10.52 20.56 -16.56
CA GLY A 265 -11.23 21.66 -15.92
C GLY A 265 -11.97 21.28 -14.63
N TYR A 266 -11.64 20.14 -14.01
CA TYR A 266 -12.26 19.66 -12.76
C TYR A 266 -13.77 19.41 -12.87
N ARG A 267 -14.22 18.94 -14.03
CA ARG A 267 -15.64 18.72 -14.32
C ARG A 267 -16.02 17.25 -14.21
N THR A 268 -17.26 16.99 -13.84
CA THR A 268 -17.86 15.65 -13.94
C THR A 268 -18.18 15.32 -15.40
N SER A 269 -18.02 14.06 -15.80
CA SER A 269 -18.45 13.57 -17.11
C SER A 269 -19.51 12.47 -16.96
N PRO A 270 -20.59 12.46 -17.76
CA PRO A 270 -21.53 11.34 -17.81
C PRO A 270 -20.86 10.00 -18.16
N SER A 271 -19.73 10.02 -18.88
CA SER A 271 -18.95 8.82 -19.20
C SER A 271 -18.16 8.27 -18.00
N LEU A 272 -17.93 9.07 -16.96
CA LEU A 272 -17.17 8.72 -15.76
C LEU A 272 -17.96 9.09 -14.49
N PRO A 273 -19.13 8.48 -14.23
CA PRO A 273 -19.91 8.77 -13.05
C PRO A 273 -19.14 8.36 -11.77
N PRO A 274 -19.50 8.95 -10.61
CA PRO A 274 -19.00 8.49 -9.31
C PRO A 274 -19.28 6.99 -9.14
N VAL A 275 -18.25 6.23 -8.75
CA VAL A 275 -18.37 4.78 -8.58
C VAL A 275 -18.44 4.44 -7.10
N PRO A 276 -19.43 3.65 -6.64
CA PRO A 276 -19.45 3.16 -5.27
C PRO A 276 -18.12 2.49 -4.91
N LEU A 277 -17.53 2.86 -3.77
CA LEU A 277 -16.19 2.42 -3.37
C LEU A 277 -16.04 0.90 -3.39
N HIS A 278 -17.07 0.18 -2.92
CA HIS A 278 -17.07 -1.29 -2.89
C HIS A 278 -16.94 -1.96 -4.27
N LEU A 279 -17.22 -1.24 -5.36
CA LEU A 279 -17.02 -1.71 -6.75
C LEU A 279 -15.65 -1.34 -7.32
N THR A 280 -14.77 -0.76 -6.49
CA THR A 280 -13.44 -0.30 -6.90
C THR A 280 -12.31 -1.05 -6.21
N PHE A 281 -12.60 -1.80 -5.13
CA PHE A 281 -11.60 -2.59 -4.45
C PHE A 281 -10.99 -3.64 -5.39
N PHE A 282 -9.66 -3.69 -5.46
CA PHE A 282 -8.91 -4.61 -6.33
C PHE A 282 -9.37 -4.55 -7.80
N ASN A 283 -9.75 -3.37 -8.30
CA ASN A 283 -10.33 -3.24 -9.63
C ASN A 283 -9.40 -2.49 -10.61
N THR A 284 -8.21 -3.06 -10.86
CA THR A 284 -7.15 -2.44 -11.67
C THR A 284 -7.57 -2.12 -13.10
N TRP A 285 -8.52 -2.84 -13.67
CA TRP A 285 -9.03 -2.52 -15.00
C TRP A 285 -9.62 -1.11 -15.09
N ARG A 286 -10.19 -0.58 -14.00
CA ARG A 286 -10.70 0.80 -13.99
C ARG A 286 -9.58 1.81 -14.16
N VAL A 287 -8.41 1.56 -13.57
CA VAL A 287 -7.22 2.39 -13.78
C VAL A 287 -6.78 2.29 -15.24
N VAL A 288 -6.65 1.08 -15.78
CA VAL A 288 -6.12 0.85 -17.13
C VAL A 288 -7.07 1.30 -18.25
N ARG A 289 -8.38 1.14 -18.06
CA ARG A 289 -9.40 1.34 -19.11
C ARG A 289 -10.27 2.58 -18.90
N GLU A 290 -10.37 3.10 -17.69
CA GLU A 290 -11.17 4.28 -17.34
C GLU A 290 -10.33 5.41 -16.72
N GLY A 291 -8.98 5.29 -16.75
CA GLY A 291 -8.03 6.22 -16.15
C GLY A 291 -7.50 7.31 -17.10
N THR A 292 -8.29 7.72 -18.09
CA THR A 292 -7.96 8.80 -19.05
C THR A 292 -9.06 9.84 -19.09
#